data_AF-A0A2E4PNA2-F1
#
_entry.id   AF-A0A2E4PNA2-F1
#
_cell.length_a   1.000
_cell.length_b   1.000
_cell.length_c   1.000
_cell.angle_alpha   90.00
_cell.angle_beta   90.00
_cell.angle_gamma   90.00
#
_symmetry.space_group_name_H-M   'P 1'
#
loop_
_entity.id
_entity.type
_entity.pdbx_description
1 polymer ?
#
loop_
_entity_poly.entity_id
_entity_poly.type
_entity_poly.pdbx_seq_one_letter_code
_entity_poly.pdbx_strand_id
1 'polypeptide(L)'
;MKQIVYAILFLVIISCAPKISPYFEQNHYIRNYSIHIQNDSLQLYFKTPADISYVTDTKELKKRIRNSKIKLADPVLIYGTTNDPPYEYFVTVSENKLSNYSKELVVFDTLVENQTIRFIGNALEKNAKKTLEIDLKNCFKSLEVGPTYRKQIQTIFDVVQKYQLSNKFYTALQEISDFPSYDKQEDWSKLQMQLTFSSFLGKNKLYDTFLNQLESRFKPNDTVVKTIKEKTVYNAQAFDTILQEAKKHRVIMINENHFYPNHRKLVSDVLEKLKAIGYHYLALEALNTKQDSLLNVPNSYPTLETGFYTSEQNFSNLIRKAKALDFRFIAYENTDTNQDREVGQAENIYNKSFLIDPNAKVVVLAGIDHILEKPTSQGKEWMATVFKNKYQIDPLTISQTHLNAYRNQIDYNYGILNSNHFKNTRWNAVDYLVLNNNTKEPIESPFSAYEYQNNTKTDIQIALFLGNEIKNPYDYSKKIPYFTTIVTSGKKLEVPVDLSKATYLLAFDKNGNLLDKQIIPARD
;
A
#
# COMPACT_ATOMS: atom_id res chain seq x y z
N MET A 1 -69.40 -9.80 56.43
CA MET A 1 -68.11 -10.44 56.11
C MET A 1 -67.87 -10.26 54.61
N LYS A 2 -66.80 -9.54 54.25
CA LYS A 2 -66.53 -9.05 52.88
C LYS A 2 -66.03 -10.18 51.98
N GLN A 3 -66.67 -10.35 50.82
CA GLN A 3 -66.11 -11.09 49.69
C GLN A 3 -64.97 -10.26 49.09
N ILE A 4 -63.77 -10.84 49.01
CA ILE A 4 -62.62 -10.27 48.29
C ILE A 4 -62.51 -11.01 46.97
N VAL A 5 -62.78 -10.28 45.89
CA VAL A 5 -62.53 -10.65 44.50
C VAL A 5 -61.03 -10.51 44.24
N TYR A 6 -60.36 -11.59 43.86
CA TYR A 6 -59.02 -11.51 43.27
C TYR A 6 -59.15 -11.48 41.73
N ALA A 7 -59.04 -10.28 41.16
CA ALA A 7 -58.82 -10.10 39.73
C ALA A 7 -57.34 -10.36 39.42
N ILE A 8 -57.03 -11.45 38.72
CA ILE A 8 -55.71 -11.70 38.15
C ILE A 8 -55.62 -10.89 36.85
N LEU A 9 -54.90 -9.77 36.91
CA LEU A 9 -54.58 -8.93 35.76
C LEU A 9 -53.48 -9.63 34.95
N PHE A 10 -53.85 -10.37 33.89
CA PHE A 10 -52.89 -10.89 32.92
C PHE A 10 -52.40 -9.72 32.05
N LEU A 11 -51.31 -9.09 32.47
CA LEU A 11 -50.60 -8.08 31.70
C LEU A 11 -49.84 -8.79 30.58
N VAL A 12 -50.47 -8.94 29.42
CA VAL A 12 -49.80 -9.37 28.19
C VAL A 12 -48.87 -8.23 27.77
N ILE A 13 -47.64 -8.26 28.28
CA ILE A 13 -46.54 -7.49 27.70
C ILE A 13 -46.29 -8.13 26.34
N ILE A 14 -46.90 -7.57 25.29
CA ILE A 14 -46.49 -7.81 23.91
C ILE A 14 -45.11 -7.16 23.76
N SER A 15 -44.09 -7.85 24.25
CA SER A 15 -42.71 -7.61 23.88
C SER A 15 -42.64 -7.90 22.38
N CYS A 16 -42.71 -6.85 21.56
CA CYS A 16 -42.43 -6.95 20.14
C CYS A 16 -41.04 -7.61 20.02
N ALA A 17 -41.01 -8.86 19.58
CA ALA A 17 -39.76 -9.57 19.39
C ALA A 17 -38.85 -8.76 18.46
N PRO A 18 -37.53 -8.76 18.67
CA PRO A 18 -36.60 -8.09 17.75
C PRO A 18 -36.85 -8.63 16.35
N LYS A 19 -37.22 -7.73 15.43
CA LYS A 19 -37.47 -8.11 14.05
C LYS A 19 -36.11 -8.19 13.36
N ILE A 20 -35.64 -9.40 13.15
CA ILE A 20 -34.48 -9.69 12.28
C ILE A 20 -35.06 -10.02 10.91
N SER A 21 -34.42 -9.52 9.85
CA SER A 21 -34.80 -9.83 8.48
C SER A 21 -34.71 -11.33 8.23
N PRO A 22 -35.68 -11.96 7.54
CA PRO A 22 -35.57 -13.38 7.15
C PRO A 22 -34.38 -13.64 6.21
N TYR A 23 -33.82 -12.58 5.61
CA TYR A 23 -32.68 -12.64 4.72
C TYR A 23 -31.32 -12.43 5.44
N PHE A 24 -31.30 -12.25 6.77
CA PHE A 24 -30.09 -11.95 7.54
C PHE A 24 -28.95 -12.98 7.36
N GLU A 25 -29.28 -14.26 7.42
CA GLU A 25 -28.31 -15.36 7.31
C GLU A 25 -27.75 -15.51 5.87
N GLN A 26 -28.35 -14.83 4.88
CA GLN A 26 -27.90 -14.86 3.48
C GLN A 26 -26.99 -13.67 3.14
N ASN A 27 -26.62 -12.85 4.13
CA ASN A 27 -25.64 -11.81 3.92
C ASN A 27 -24.24 -12.41 3.79
N HIS A 28 -23.58 -12.11 2.68
CA HIS A 28 -22.17 -12.42 2.45
C HIS A 28 -21.33 -11.17 2.67
N TYR A 29 -20.29 -11.32 3.50
CA TYR A 29 -19.37 -10.25 3.88
C TYR A 29 -18.00 -10.54 3.28
N ILE A 30 -17.68 -9.89 2.16
CA ILE A 30 -16.43 -10.12 1.44
C ILE A 30 -15.48 -8.98 1.78
N ARG A 31 -14.45 -9.29 2.58
CA ARG A 31 -13.50 -8.30 3.12
C ARG A 31 -12.27 -8.16 2.24
N ASN A 32 -11.95 -6.91 1.89
CA ASN A 32 -10.70 -6.46 1.26
C ASN A 32 -10.28 -5.09 1.88
N TYR A 33 -9.89 -4.08 1.09
CA TYR A 33 -9.72 -2.67 1.53
C TYR A 33 -11.04 -1.99 1.96
N SER A 34 -12.15 -2.66 1.72
CA SER A 34 -13.51 -2.33 2.13
C SER A 34 -14.21 -3.64 2.50
N ILE A 35 -15.46 -3.58 2.93
CA ILE A 35 -16.27 -4.78 3.10
C ILE A 35 -17.42 -4.66 2.11
N HIS A 36 -17.51 -5.64 1.24
CA HIS A 36 -18.60 -5.75 0.29
C HIS A 36 -19.69 -6.62 0.92
N ILE A 37 -20.90 -6.07 0.97
CA ILE A 37 -22.07 -6.74 1.47
C ILE A 37 -22.94 -7.15 0.30
N GLN A 38 -23.24 -8.44 0.21
CA GLN A 38 -24.05 -9.02 -0.85
C GLN A 38 -25.15 -9.88 -0.23
N ASN A 39 -26.37 -9.79 -0.77
CA ASN A 39 -27.50 -10.64 -0.40
C ASN A 39 -28.25 -11.07 -1.66
N ASP A 40 -28.04 -12.32 -2.06
CA ASP A 40 -28.53 -12.83 -3.35
C ASP A 40 -30.05 -12.95 -3.38
N SER A 41 -30.66 -13.30 -2.24
CA SER A 41 -32.12 -13.41 -2.08
C SER A 41 -32.82 -12.07 -2.29
N LEU A 42 -32.17 -10.97 -1.89
CA LEU A 42 -32.66 -9.61 -2.08
C LEU A 42 -32.11 -8.96 -3.35
N GLN A 43 -31.22 -9.63 -4.08
CA GLN A 43 -30.46 -9.07 -5.21
C GLN A 43 -29.84 -7.72 -4.85
N LEU A 44 -29.18 -7.67 -3.69
CA LEU A 44 -28.74 -6.44 -3.05
C LEU A 44 -27.22 -6.46 -2.85
N TYR A 45 -26.57 -5.35 -3.17
CA TYR A 45 -25.15 -5.13 -2.92
C TYR A 45 -24.89 -3.72 -2.40
N PHE A 46 -23.95 -3.56 -1.47
CA PHE A 46 -23.32 -2.27 -1.17
C PHE A 46 -21.95 -2.48 -0.51
N LYS A 47 -21.15 -1.43 -0.44
CA LYS A 47 -19.78 -1.44 0.09
C LYS A 47 -19.68 -0.58 1.34
N THR A 48 -18.83 -0.99 2.27
CA THR A 48 -18.62 -0.29 3.53
C THR A 48 -17.13 -0.13 3.86
N PRO A 49 -16.77 0.80 4.76
CA PRO A 49 -15.42 0.88 5.31
C PRO A 49 -14.92 -0.46 5.88
N ALA A 50 -13.60 -0.67 5.84
CA ALA A 50 -12.95 -1.91 6.29
C ALA A 50 -12.79 -2.03 7.81
N ASP A 51 -12.91 -0.94 8.54
CA ASP A 51 -12.83 -0.89 10.01
C ASP A 51 -14.14 -1.29 10.70
N ILE A 52 -15.22 -1.46 9.95
CA ILE A 52 -16.50 -1.92 10.49
C ILE A 52 -16.41 -3.40 10.86
N SER A 53 -16.86 -3.69 12.09
CA SER A 53 -17.07 -5.05 12.59
C SER A 53 -18.54 -5.42 12.48
N TYR A 54 -18.83 -6.57 11.87
CA TYR A 54 -20.20 -7.04 11.64
C TYR A 54 -20.60 -8.15 12.60
N VAL A 55 -21.87 -8.14 13.00
CA VAL A 55 -22.48 -9.29 13.66
C VAL A 55 -23.11 -10.18 12.60
N THR A 56 -22.63 -11.41 12.51
CA THR A 56 -23.11 -12.43 11.55
C THR A 56 -23.91 -13.55 12.21
N ASP A 57 -23.96 -13.60 13.55
CA ASP A 57 -24.76 -14.58 14.30
C ASP A 57 -26.13 -14.00 14.71
N THR A 58 -27.20 -14.74 14.45
CA THR A 58 -28.57 -14.31 14.75
C THR A 58 -28.81 -14.06 16.25
N LYS A 59 -28.21 -14.86 17.16
CA LYS A 59 -28.42 -14.69 18.60
C LYS A 59 -27.74 -13.42 19.11
N GLU A 60 -26.51 -13.18 18.66
CA GLU A 60 -25.76 -11.95 18.92
C GLU A 60 -26.53 -10.74 18.37
N LEU A 61 -27.02 -10.78 17.12
CA LEU A 61 -27.81 -9.69 16.55
C LEU A 61 -29.07 -9.42 17.38
N LYS A 62 -29.78 -10.47 17.78
CA LYS A 62 -30.98 -10.35 18.61
C LYS A 62 -30.68 -9.67 19.95
N LYS A 63 -29.52 -9.97 20.55
CA LYS A 63 -29.03 -9.31 21.76
C LYS A 63 -28.71 -7.83 21.50
N ARG A 64 -28.03 -7.51 20.40
CA ARG A 64 -27.70 -6.12 20.01
C ARG A 64 -28.94 -5.27 19.79
N ILE A 65 -29.94 -5.78 19.05
CA ILE A 65 -31.19 -5.06 18.80
C ILE A 65 -31.95 -4.80 20.12
N ARG A 66 -32.01 -5.78 21.02
CA ARG A 66 -32.66 -5.60 22.34
C ARG A 66 -31.98 -4.55 23.20
N ASN A 67 -30.67 -4.44 23.11
CA ASN A 67 -29.86 -3.51 23.89
C ASN A 67 -29.71 -2.13 23.21
N SER A 68 -30.09 -2.01 21.94
CA SER A 68 -30.01 -0.75 21.21
C SER A 68 -30.99 0.26 21.80
N LYS A 69 -30.53 1.51 21.94
CA LYS A 69 -31.37 2.64 22.36
C LYS A 69 -32.28 3.14 21.23
N ILE A 70 -32.13 2.58 20.03
CA ILE A 70 -32.85 3.00 18.83
C ILE A 70 -34.06 2.08 18.63
N LYS A 71 -35.24 2.68 18.53
CA LYS A 71 -36.44 1.94 18.15
C LYS A 71 -36.47 1.77 16.64
N LEU A 72 -36.06 0.60 16.17
CA LEU A 72 -36.09 0.25 14.75
C LEU A 72 -37.51 -0.14 14.33
N ALA A 73 -38.03 0.51 13.29
CA ALA A 73 -39.38 0.25 12.77
C ALA A 73 -39.44 -1.08 11.99
N ASP A 74 -38.32 -1.45 11.35
CA ASP A 74 -38.24 -2.49 10.34
C ASP A 74 -37.30 -3.63 10.74
N PRO A 75 -37.47 -4.82 10.14
CA PRO A 75 -36.55 -5.93 10.35
C PRO A 75 -35.11 -5.58 9.98
N VAL A 76 -34.17 -5.87 10.87
CA VAL A 76 -32.74 -5.60 10.67
C VAL A 76 -32.13 -6.64 9.77
N LEU A 77 -31.59 -6.19 8.64
CA LEU A 77 -30.80 -7.01 7.72
C LEU A 77 -29.33 -7.02 8.12
N ILE A 78 -28.76 -5.90 8.57
CA ILE A 78 -27.31 -5.79 8.88
C ILE A 78 -27.13 -4.94 10.13
N TYR A 79 -26.12 -5.28 10.93
CA TYR A 79 -25.64 -4.48 12.05
C TYR A 79 -24.12 -4.46 12.08
N GLY A 80 -23.54 -3.25 12.16
CA GLY A 80 -22.10 -3.06 12.26
C GLY A 80 -21.71 -1.96 13.23
N THR A 81 -20.47 -2.05 13.74
CA THR A 81 -19.90 -1.10 14.71
C THR A 81 -18.45 -0.75 14.38
N THR A 82 -18.02 0.44 14.76
CA THR A 82 -16.62 0.90 14.74
C THR A 82 -16.17 1.27 16.14
N ASN A 83 -14.84 1.25 16.36
CA ASN A 83 -14.24 1.65 17.65
C ASN A 83 -13.69 3.08 17.63
N ASP A 84 -13.13 3.53 16.50
CA ASP A 84 -12.56 4.86 16.38
C ASP A 84 -12.77 5.43 14.95
N PRO A 85 -13.64 6.43 14.77
CA PRO A 85 -14.52 6.99 15.80
C PRO A 85 -15.68 6.02 16.10
N PRO A 86 -16.18 5.96 17.35
CA PRO A 86 -17.16 4.95 17.75
C PRO A 86 -18.57 5.28 17.24
N TYR A 87 -19.12 4.41 16.40
CA TYR A 87 -20.51 4.46 15.98
C TYR A 87 -21.08 3.05 15.75
N GLU A 88 -22.41 2.96 15.71
CA GLU A 88 -23.12 1.77 15.26
C GLU A 88 -24.04 2.13 14.09
N TYR A 89 -24.32 1.16 13.22
CA TYR A 89 -25.30 1.35 12.17
C TYR A 89 -26.07 0.07 11.84
N PHE A 90 -27.25 0.27 11.28
CA PHE A 90 -28.21 -0.76 10.90
C PHE A 90 -28.57 -0.58 9.43
N VAL A 91 -28.81 -1.70 8.74
CA VAL A 91 -29.55 -1.68 7.47
C VAL A 91 -30.84 -2.47 7.66
N THR A 92 -31.96 -1.88 7.27
CA THR A 92 -33.27 -2.55 7.30
C THR A 92 -33.84 -2.63 5.89
N VAL A 93 -34.64 -3.68 5.65
CA VAL A 93 -35.38 -3.88 4.41
C VAL A 93 -36.81 -4.29 4.76
N SER A 94 -37.79 -3.55 4.26
CA SER A 94 -39.21 -3.83 4.53
C SER A 94 -40.14 -3.26 3.47
N GLU A 95 -41.40 -3.68 3.47
CA GLU A 95 -42.44 -3.05 2.63
C GLU A 95 -42.99 -1.74 3.23
N ASN A 96 -42.55 -1.37 4.45
CA ASN A 96 -43.02 -0.16 5.12
C ASN A 96 -42.43 1.07 4.46
N LYS A 97 -43.29 1.91 3.89
CA LYS A 97 -42.88 3.09 3.12
C LYS A 97 -42.45 4.28 3.98
N LEU A 98 -42.87 4.35 5.24
CA LEU A 98 -42.62 5.51 6.11
C LEU A 98 -42.20 5.09 7.53
N SER A 99 -41.08 5.64 7.97
CA SER A 99 -40.54 5.50 9.33
C SER A 99 -39.97 6.84 9.75
N ASN A 100 -40.45 7.42 10.86
CA ASN A 100 -39.92 8.69 11.36
C ASN A 100 -38.87 8.43 12.44
N TYR A 101 -37.61 8.70 12.13
CA TYR A 101 -36.48 8.54 13.05
C TYR A 101 -36.09 9.87 13.68
N SER A 102 -35.46 9.83 14.86
CA SER A 102 -34.93 11.04 15.52
C SER A 102 -33.94 11.76 14.61
N LYS A 103 -33.96 13.10 14.61
CA LYS A 103 -32.99 13.95 13.89
C LYS A 103 -31.54 13.78 14.38
N GLU A 104 -31.35 13.15 15.53
CA GLU A 104 -30.03 12.83 16.06
C GLU A 104 -29.34 11.71 15.26
N LEU A 105 -30.13 10.79 14.70
CA LEU A 105 -29.67 9.69 13.86
C LEU A 105 -29.31 10.17 12.45
N VAL A 106 -28.43 9.43 11.81
CA VAL A 106 -28.10 9.60 10.40
C VAL A 106 -28.91 8.57 9.62
N VAL A 107 -29.82 9.01 8.75
CA VAL A 107 -30.67 8.10 7.99
C VAL A 107 -30.59 8.40 6.50
N PHE A 108 -30.33 7.37 5.70
CA PHE A 108 -30.49 7.38 4.25
C PHE A 108 -31.42 6.25 3.87
N ASP A 109 -32.42 6.53 3.03
CA ASP A 109 -33.33 5.50 2.56
C ASP A 109 -33.69 5.67 1.08
N THR A 110 -34.19 4.57 0.51
CA THR A 110 -34.69 4.51 -0.86
C THR A 110 -35.79 3.47 -0.97
N LEU A 111 -36.67 3.65 -1.96
CA LEU A 111 -37.73 2.70 -2.30
C LEU A 111 -37.39 2.04 -3.64
N VAL A 112 -37.19 0.72 -3.63
CA VAL A 112 -36.90 -0.09 -4.82
C VAL A 112 -37.89 -1.25 -4.88
N GLU A 113 -38.62 -1.38 -6.00
CA GLU A 113 -39.55 -2.51 -6.25
C GLU A 113 -40.48 -2.82 -5.05
N ASN A 114 -41.02 -1.75 -4.43
CA ASN A 114 -41.91 -1.80 -3.26
C ASN A 114 -41.26 -2.21 -1.92
N GLN A 115 -39.94 -2.37 -1.88
CA GLN A 115 -39.15 -2.51 -0.65
C GLN A 115 -38.43 -1.20 -0.32
N THR A 116 -38.55 -0.76 0.92
CA THR A 116 -37.78 0.35 1.47
C THR A 116 -36.52 -0.19 2.13
N ILE A 117 -35.38 0.32 1.69
CA ILE A 117 -34.06 -0.01 2.24
C ILE A 117 -33.59 1.21 3.02
N ARG A 118 -33.25 1.05 4.30
CA ARG A 118 -32.82 2.15 5.17
C ARG A 118 -31.47 1.86 5.81
N PHE A 119 -30.56 2.81 5.70
CA PHE A 119 -29.30 2.87 6.43
C PHE A 119 -29.49 3.82 7.61
N ILE A 120 -29.32 3.31 8.83
CA ILE A 120 -29.61 4.04 10.07
C ILE A 120 -28.37 4.01 10.94
N GLY A 121 -27.75 5.16 11.14
CA GLY A 121 -26.53 5.33 11.92
C GLY A 121 -26.78 6.05 13.23
N ASN A 122 -26.07 5.61 14.27
CA ASN A 122 -26.03 6.23 15.59
C ASN A 122 -24.59 6.45 16.03
N ALA A 123 -24.22 7.72 16.16
CA ALA A 123 -22.91 8.10 16.67
C ALA A 123 -22.89 7.88 18.18
N LEU A 124 -21.92 7.10 18.67
CA LEU A 124 -21.77 6.85 20.11
C LEU A 124 -21.07 8.00 20.82
N GLU A 125 -20.37 8.85 20.05
CA GLU A 125 -19.74 10.08 20.50
C GLU A 125 -19.99 11.25 19.54
N LYS A 126 -19.87 12.48 20.03
CA LYS A 126 -20.18 13.70 19.26
C LYS A 126 -19.25 13.91 18.06
N ASN A 127 -17.98 13.56 18.19
CA ASN A 127 -16.97 13.61 17.13
C ASN A 127 -17.22 12.57 16.02
N ALA A 128 -17.88 11.45 16.34
CA ALA A 128 -18.12 10.35 15.41
C ALA A 128 -19.19 10.66 14.35
N LYS A 129 -20.14 11.57 14.65
CA LYS A 129 -21.28 11.84 13.77
C LYS A 129 -20.88 12.25 12.36
N LYS A 130 -19.87 13.10 12.20
CA LYS A 130 -19.42 13.57 10.87
C LYS A 130 -18.85 12.41 10.04
N THR A 131 -18.04 11.55 10.65
CA THR A 131 -17.47 10.37 9.97
C THR A 131 -18.57 9.37 9.62
N LEU A 132 -19.46 9.08 10.56
CA LEU A 132 -20.65 8.25 10.34
C LEU A 132 -21.50 8.75 9.16
N GLU A 133 -21.76 10.06 9.06
CA GLU A 133 -22.50 10.66 7.93
C GLU A 133 -21.81 10.42 6.59
N ILE A 134 -20.48 10.53 6.54
CA ILE A 134 -19.70 10.30 5.33
C ILE A 134 -19.76 8.81 4.96
N ASP A 135 -19.54 7.93 5.93
CA ASP A 135 -19.50 6.48 5.73
C ASP A 135 -20.85 5.94 5.26
N LEU A 136 -21.94 6.25 5.96
CA LEU A 136 -23.28 5.81 5.57
C LEU A 136 -23.70 6.38 4.22
N LYS A 137 -23.32 7.62 3.89
CA LYS A 137 -23.58 8.20 2.57
C LYS A 137 -22.84 7.45 1.48
N ASN A 138 -21.61 7.01 1.73
CA ASN A 138 -20.85 6.21 0.78
C ASN A 138 -21.46 4.81 0.62
N CYS A 139 -21.84 4.16 1.74
CA CYS A 139 -22.57 2.89 1.71
C CYS A 139 -23.84 3.00 0.86
N PHE A 140 -24.67 4.01 1.15
CA PHE A 140 -25.91 4.26 0.43
C PHE A 140 -25.69 4.54 -1.07
N LYS A 141 -24.66 5.31 -1.42
CA LYS A 141 -24.31 5.58 -2.83
C LYS A 141 -23.83 4.36 -3.60
N SER A 142 -23.26 3.38 -2.90
CA SER A 142 -22.81 2.11 -3.49
C SER A 142 -23.91 1.05 -3.57
N LEU A 143 -25.13 1.38 -3.15
CA LEU A 143 -26.26 0.46 -3.16
C LEU A 143 -26.66 0.12 -4.59
N GLU A 144 -26.58 -1.16 -4.92
CA GLU A 144 -27.08 -1.77 -6.15
C GLU A 144 -28.19 -2.77 -5.79
N VAL A 145 -29.33 -2.70 -6.47
CA VAL A 145 -30.50 -3.57 -6.22
C VAL A 145 -31.09 -4.05 -7.54
N GLY A 146 -31.58 -5.28 -7.56
CA GLY A 146 -32.25 -5.89 -8.70
C GLY A 146 -31.32 -6.78 -9.53
N PRO A 147 -31.77 -7.35 -10.66
CA PRO A 147 -31.11 -8.48 -11.33
C PRO A 147 -29.65 -8.25 -11.76
N THR A 148 -29.27 -6.97 -11.90
CA THR A 148 -27.94 -6.51 -12.33
C THR A 148 -27.01 -6.15 -11.17
N TYR A 149 -27.37 -6.41 -9.91
CA TYR A 149 -26.47 -6.20 -8.77
C TYR A 149 -25.15 -6.96 -8.94
N ARG A 150 -24.08 -6.45 -8.32
CA ARG A 150 -22.75 -7.07 -8.32
C ARG A 150 -22.74 -8.44 -7.64
N LYS A 151 -22.87 -9.51 -8.44
CA LYS A 151 -22.83 -10.93 -8.01
C LYS A 151 -21.43 -11.48 -7.77
N GLN A 152 -20.45 -10.99 -8.53
CA GLN A 152 -19.06 -11.42 -8.45
C GLN A 152 -18.21 -10.23 -8.03
N ILE A 153 -17.52 -10.38 -6.91
CA ILE A 153 -16.70 -9.32 -6.32
C ILE A 153 -15.25 -9.63 -6.64
N GLN A 154 -14.90 -9.41 -7.91
CA GLN A 154 -13.49 -9.32 -8.29
C GLN A 154 -13.00 -7.90 -8.02
N THR A 155 -11.73 -7.80 -7.66
CA THR A 155 -11.04 -6.58 -7.32
C THR A 155 -9.79 -6.47 -8.16
N ILE A 156 -9.25 -5.24 -8.24
CA ILE A 156 -7.95 -5.04 -8.86
C ILE A 156 -6.84 -5.90 -8.22
N PHE A 157 -6.99 -6.26 -6.95
CA PHE A 157 -6.00 -7.06 -6.23
C PHE A 157 -6.03 -8.55 -6.60
N ASP A 158 -7.13 -9.06 -7.16
CA ASP A 158 -7.16 -10.41 -7.74
C ASP A 158 -6.24 -10.47 -8.97
N VAL A 159 -6.22 -9.38 -9.76
CA VAL A 159 -5.26 -9.21 -10.86
C VAL A 159 -3.83 -9.11 -10.32
N VAL A 160 -3.61 -8.31 -9.28
CA VAL A 160 -2.28 -8.19 -8.63
C VAL A 160 -1.81 -9.56 -8.13
N GLN A 161 -2.67 -10.32 -7.45
CA GLN A 161 -2.36 -11.64 -6.91
C GLN A 161 -2.02 -12.65 -8.02
N LYS A 162 -2.77 -12.62 -9.13
CA LYS A 162 -2.49 -13.44 -10.32
C LYS A 162 -1.08 -13.20 -10.87
N TYR A 163 -0.59 -11.96 -10.82
CA TYR A 163 0.72 -11.58 -11.37
C TYR A 163 1.84 -11.39 -10.32
N GLN A 164 1.57 -11.62 -9.04
CA GLN A 164 2.52 -11.32 -7.96
C GLN A 164 3.86 -12.05 -8.08
N LEU A 165 3.87 -13.25 -8.67
CA LEU A 165 5.07 -14.06 -8.96
C LEU A 165 5.37 -14.13 -10.46
N SER A 166 5.04 -13.08 -11.21
CA SER A 166 5.29 -12.98 -12.65
C SER A 166 6.18 -11.80 -12.99
N ASN A 167 7.12 -12.00 -13.92
CA ASN A 167 7.91 -10.91 -14.51
C ASN A 167 7.29 -10.34 -15.80
N LYS A 168 6.07 -10.73 -16.14
CA LYS A 168 5.30 -10.21 -17.28
C LYS A 168 4.52 -8.95 -16.90
N PHE A 169 5.24 -7.93 -16.45
CA PHE A 169 4.68 -6.71 -15.87
C PHE A 169 3.81 -5.93 -16.87
N TYR A 170 4.12 -5.96 -18.17
CA TYR A 170 3.32 -5.28 -19.18
C TYR A 170 1.94 -5.92 -19.33
N THR A 171 1.86 -7.24 -19.32
CA THR A 171 0.58 -7.98 -19.31
C THR A 171 -0.25 -7.66 -18.08
N ALA A 172 0.37 -7.68 -16.90
CA ALA A 172 -0.29 -7.32 -15.66
C ALA A 172 -0.83 -5.88 -15.72
N LEU A 173 -0.03 -4.93 -16.22
CA LEU A 173 -0.43 -3.53 -16.38
C LEU A 173 -1.61 -3.35 -17.35
N GLN A 174 -1.66 -4.11 -18.45
CA GLN A 174 -2.81 -4.08 -19.36
C GLN A 174 -4.08 -4.55 -18.65
N GLU A 175 -4.04 -5.72 -17.99
CA GLU A 175 -5.20 -6.26 -17.28
C GLU A 175 -5.65 -5.33 -16.14
N ILE A 176 -4.71 -4.70 -15.41
CA ILE A 176 -5.00 -3.67 -14.41
C ILE A 176 -5.67 -2.45 -15.04
N SER A 177 -5.21 -2.02 -16.22
CA SER A 177 -5.75 -0.84 -16.91
C SER A 177 -7.13 -1.09 -17.49
N ASP A 178 -7.41 -2.31 -17.93
CA ASP A 178 -8.71 -2.73 -18.47
C ASP A 178 -9.71 -3.07 -17.35
N PHE A 179 -9.23 -3.32 -16.12
CA PHE A 179 -10.08 -3.65 -14.98
C PHE A 179 -11.06 -2.50 -14.66
N PRO A 180 -12.37 -2.76 -14.55
CA PRO A 180 -13.36 -1.71 -14.30
C PRO A 180 -13.25 -1.16 -12.87
N SER A 181 -13.52 0.13 -12.72
CA SER A 181 -13.67 0.80 -11.43
C SER A 181 -15.05 1.47 -11.37
N TYR A 182 -15.69 1.38 -10.21
CA TYR A 182 -17.07 1.82 -10.02
C TYR A 182 -17.20 3.01 -9.07
N ASP A 183 -16.14 3.32 -8.32
CA ASP A 183 -16.09 4.45 -7.39
C ASP A 183 -14.69 5.09 -7.32
N LYS A 184 -14.60 6.23 -6.64
CA LYS A 184 -13.34 6.98 -6.49
C LYS A 184 -12.24 6.22 -5.73
N GLN A 185 -12.62 5.33 -4.82
CA GLN A 185 -11.66 4.54 -4.06
C GLN A 185 -11.10 3.40 -4.91
N GLU A 186 -11.91 2.79 -5.75
CA GLU A 186 -11.48 1.83 -6.77
C GLU A 186 -10.62 2.50 -7.84
N ASP A 187 -11.00 3.70 -8.31
CA ASP A 187 -10.14 4.51 -9.20
C ASP A 187 -8.78 4.79 -8.58
N TRP A 188 -8.75 5.10 -7.27
CA TRP A 188 -7.52 5.36 -6.55
C TRP A 188 -6.66 4.10 -6.39
N SER A 189 -7.26 2.97 -6.01
CA SER A 189 -6.55 1.68 -5.92
C SER A 189 -6.03 1.24 -7.28
N LYS A 190 -6.82 1.41 -8.34
CA LYS A 190 -6.41 1.14 -9.73
C LYS A 190 -5.23 2.02 -10.14
N LEU A 191 -5.29 3.33 -9.91
CA LEU A 191 -4.19 4.25 -10.23
C LEU A 191 -2.91 3.89 -9.47
N GLN A 192 -3.01 3.51 -8.19
CA GLN A 192 -1.85 3.02 -7.44
C GLN A 192 -1.24 1.78 -8.08
N MET A 193 -2.06 0.79 -8.48
CA MET A 193 -1.54 -0.43 -9.12
C MET A 193 -1.00 -0.17 -10.54
N GLN A 194 -1.61 0.77 -11.28
CA GLN A 194 -1.08 1.24 -12.55
C GLN A 194 0.31 1.86 -12.38
N LEU A 195 0.48 2.75 -11.40
CA LEU A 195 1.78 3.34 -11.05
C LEU A 195 2.79 2.28 -10.61
N THR A 196 2.41 1.35 -9.75
CA THR A 196 3.27 0.25 -9.28
C THR A 196 3.76 -0.62 -10.44
N PHE A 197 2.86 -1.23 -11.23
CA PHE A 197 3.27 -2.14 -12.30
C PHE A 197 3.95 -1.43 -13.47
N SER A 198 3.55 -0.19 -13.79
CA SER A 198 4.29 0.60 -14.78
C SER A 198 5.67 1.02 -14.29
N SER A 199 5.88 1.24 -12.98
CA SER A 199 7.23 1.48 -12.43
C SER A 199 8.13 0.24 -12.50
N PHE A 200 7.57 -0.98 -12.44
CA PHE A 200 8.34 -2.22 -12.60
C PHE A 200 8.93 -2.35 -14.01
N LEU A 201 8.34 -1.67 -15.00
CA LEU A 201 8.79 -1.59 -16.39
C LEU A 201 9.81 -0.46 -16.64
N GLY A 202 10.47 0.04 -15.59
CA GLY A 202 11.46 1.10 -15.72
C GLY A 202 10.91 2.37 -16.36
N LYS A 203 11.75 3.13 -17.07
CA LYS A 203 11.30 4.30 -17.82
C LYS A 203 10.39 3.89 -18.97
N ASN A 204 9.15 4.34 -18.95
CA ASN A 204 8.18 4.12 -20.02
C ASN A 204 7.07 5.18 -20.00
N LYS A 205 6.43 5.39 -21.16
CA LYS A 205 5.39 6.41 -21.34
C LYS A 205 4.14 6.18 -20.48
N LEU A 206 3.81 4.93 -20.15
CA LEU A 206 2.63 4.63 -19.33
C LEU A 206 2.84 5.13 -17.89
N TYR A 207 4.00 4.85 -17.31
CA TYR A 207 4.37 5.38 -15.99
C TYR A 207 4.30 6.90 -15.97
N ASP A 208 4.91 7.58 -16.95
CA ASP A 208 4.86 9.04 -17.06
C ASP A 208 3.42 9.57 -17.14
N THR A 209 2.54 8.88 -17.86
CA THR A 209 1.13 9.26 -18.02
C THR A 209 0.38 9.17 -16.69
N PHE A 210 0.50 8.04 -15.99
CA PHE A 210 -0.16 7.85 -14.69
C PHE A 210 0.43 8.78 -13.61
N LEU A 211 1.73 9.02 -13.65
CA LEU A 211 2.39 9.93 -12.73
C LEU A 211 1.92 11.36 -12.95
N ASN A 212 1.82 11.81 -14.19
CA ASN A 212 1.26 13.12 -14.52
C ASN A 212 -0.22 13.26 -14.07
N GLN A 213 -1.02 12.19 -14.17
CA GLN A 213 -2.40 12.19 -13.66
C GLN A 213 -2.47 12.35 -12.14
N LEU A 214 -1.51 11.80 -11.40
CA LEU A 214 -1.39 11.98 -9.95
C LEU A 214 -0.91 13.39 -9.61
N GLU A 215 0.17 13.83 -10.24
CA GLU A 215 0.91 15.03 -9.85
C GLU A 215 0.28 16.33 -10.33
N SER A 216 -0.51 16.31 -11.41
CA SER A 216 -1.25 17.48 -11.87
C SER A 216 -2.29 18.00 -10.84
N ARG A 217 -2.63 17.19 -9.85
CA ARG A 217 -3.51 17.55 -8.72
C ARG A 217 -2.83 18.48 -7.73
N PHE A 218 -1.49 18.51 -7.72
CA PHE A 218 -0.71 19.29 -6.79
C PHE A 218 -0.37 20.68 -7.36
N LYS A 219 -0.50 21.70 -6.51
CA LYS A 219 -0.06 23.07 -6.81
C LYS A 219 1.03 23.47 -5.81
N PRO A 220 2.25 23.80 -6.28
CA PRO A 220 3.32 24.26 -5.40
C PRO A 220 2.93 25.49 -4.59
N ASN A 221 3.36 25.53 -3.33
CA ASN A 221 3.24 26.72 -2.49
C ASN A 221 4.52 27.56 -2.59
N ASP A 222 4.41 28.83 -2.98
CA ASP A 222 5.56 29.71 -3.23
C ASP A 222 6.47 29.90 -2.01
N THR A 223 5.90 29.97 -0.80
CA THR A 223 6.69 30.08 0.44
C THR A 223 7.52 28.81 0.65
N VAL A 224 6.94 27.64 0.39
CA VAL A 224 7.68 26.36 0.47
C VAL A 224 8.77 26.29 -0.58
N VAL A 225 8.46 26.68 -1.82
CA VAL A 225 9.45 26.73 -2.92
C VAL A 225 10.60 27.66 -2.57
N LYS A 226 10.32 28.84 -2.01
CA LYS A 226 11.34 29.79 -1.55
C LYS A 226 12.25 29.16 -0.50
N THR A 227 11.68 28.54 0.54
CA THR A 227 12.46 27.84 1.57
C THR A 227 13.32 26.74 0.97
N ILE A 228 12.78 25.93 0.05
CA ILE A 228 13.54 24.90 -0.66
C ILE A 228 14.75 25.52 -1.37
N LYS A 229 14.55 26.58 -2.16
CA LYS A 229 15.66 27.23 -2.90
C LYS A 229 16.71 27.84 -1.98
N GLU A 230 16.32 28.38 -0.83
CA GLU A 230 17.24 29.08 0.09
C GLU A 230 17.99 28.13 1.05
N LYS A 231 17.42 26.97 1.38
CA LYS A 231 17.91 26.11 2.47
C LYS A 231 18.42 24.74 2.03
N THR A 232 18.22 24.37 0.77
CA THR A 232 18.64 23.05 0.26
C THR A 232 20.11 23.06 -0.10
N VAL A 233 20.82 22.00 0.27
CA VAL A 233 22.15 21.66 -0.26
C VAL A 233 22.01 20.51 -1.26
N TYR A 234 22.85 20.49 -2.29
CA TYR A 234 22.61 19.67 -3.48
C TYR A 234 23.70 18.62 -3.74
N ASN A 235 23.30 17.52 -4.40
CA ASN A 235 24.17 16.46 -4.93
C ASN A 235 25.27 16.01 -3.94
N ALA A 236 26.55 16.30 -4.24
CA ALA A 236 27.67 15.87 -3.40
C ALA A 236 27.56 16.37 -1.95
N GLN A 237 27.15 17.62 -1.75
CA GLN A 237 26.93 18.18 -0.41
C GLN A 237 25.72 17.54 0.29
N ALA A 238 24.73 17.11 -0.49
CA ALA A 238 23.61 16.35 0.06
C ALA A 238 24.07 15.00 0.60
N PHE A 239 24.92 14.29 -0.14
CA PHE A 239 25.53 13.05 0.33
C PHE A 239 26.44 13.27 1.53
N ASP A 240 27.26 14.33 1.54
CA ASP A 240 28.12 14.65 2.66
C ASP A 240 27.31 14.91 3.93
N THR A 241 26.17 15.60 3.82
CA THR A 241 25.24 15.84 4.93
C THR A 241 24.68 14.53 5.48
N ILE A 242 24.19 13.64 4.60
CA ILE A 242 23.70 12.31 5.00
C ILE A 242 24.79 11.54 5.75
N LEU A 243 26.02 11.51 5.23
CA LEU A 243 27.12 10.73 5.81
C LEU A 243 27.64 11.32 7.11
N GLN A 244 27.73 12.64 7.23
CA GLN A 244 28.13 13.31 8.47
C GLN A 244 27.14 13.05 9.60
N GLU A 245 25.85 13.09 9.30
CA GLU A 245 24.82 12.76 10.29
C GLU A 245 24.78 11.25 10.59
N ALA A 246 24.88 10.39 9.57
CA ALA A 246 24.89 8.94 9.75
C ALA A 246 26.07 8.44 10.61
N LYS A 247 27.20 9.16 10.65
CA LYS A 247 28.32 8.82 11.56
C LYS A 247 27.90 8.87 13.03
N LYS A 248 27.01 9.80 13.39
CA LYS A 248 26.53 10.03 14.77
C LYS A 248 25.45 9.05 15.21
N HIS A 249 24.81 8.38 14.25
CA HIS A 249 23.67 7.51 14.50
C HIS A 249 24.03 6.04 14.24
N ARG A 250 23.26 5.16 14.89
CA ARG A 250 23.37 3.71 14.70
C ARG A 250 22.30 3.17 13.77
N VAL A 251 21.16 3.85 13.68
CA VAL A 251 20.11 3.56 12.72
C VAL A 251 19.96 4.75 11.80
N ILE A 252 19.89 4.50 10.50
CA ILE A 252 19.43 5.48 9.52
C ILE A 252 18.16 4.92 8.88
N MET A 253 17.06 5.67 8.95
CA MET A 253 15.79 5.31 8.33
C MET A 253 15.53 6.25 7.16
N ILE A 254 15.47 5.68 5.96
CA ILE A 254 15.15 6.42 4.73
C ILE A 254 13.80 5.89 4.26
N ASN A 255 12.82 6.77 4.09
CA ASN A 255 11.52 6.33 3.58
C ASN A 255 11.46 6.34 2.05
N GLU A 256 10.47 5.60 1.55
CA GLU A 256 10.13 5.55 0.13
C GLU A 256 8.61 5.47 -0.06
N ASN A 257 8.18 5.65 -1.30
CA ASN A 257 6.81 5.46 -1.73
C ASN A 257 6.89 4.40 -2.83
N HIS A 258 6.11 3.33 -2.66
CA HIS A 258 6.31 2.07 -3.38
C HIS A 258 6.23 2.17 -4.90
N PHE A 259 5.64 3.23 -5.45
CA PHE A 259 5.54 3.46 -6.89
C PHE A 259 6.42 4.62 -7.41
N TYR A 260 7.36 5.12 -6.60
CA TYR A 260 8.39 6.09 -6.98
C TYR A 260 9.76 5.38 -7.00
N PRO A 261 10.17 4.79 -8.13
CA PRO A 261 11.37 3.95 -8.20
C PRO A 261 12.67 4.76 -7.97
N ASN A 262 12.66 6.07 -8.24
CA ASN A 262 13.76 6.98 -7.92
C ASN A 262 14.12 6.98 -6.42
N HIS A 263 13.17 6.72 -5.51
CA HIS A 263 13.46 6.65 -4.08
C HIS A 263 14.44 5.54 -3.71
N ARG A 264 14.52 4.46 -4.51
CA ARG A 264 15.51 3.38 -4.32
C ARG A 264 16.92 3.80 -4.75
N LYS A 265 17.02 4.72 -5.71
CA LYS A 265 18.29 5.20 -6.24
C LYS A 265 19.08 5.96 -5.19
N LEU A 266 18.44 6.80 -4.37
CA LEU A 266 19.13 7.49 -3.27
C LEU A 266 19.83 6.48 -2.36
N VAL A 267 19.10 5.47 -1.89
CA VAL A 267 19.64 4.43 -1.00
C VAL A 267 20.79 3.70 -1.67
N SER A 268 20.61 3.31 -2.94
CA SER A 268 21.66 2.67 -3.75
C SER A 268 22.92 3.53 -3.83
N ASP A 269 22.78 4.83 -4.10
CA ASP A 269 23.90 5.75 -4.32
C ASP A 269 24.70 6.02 -3.05
N VAL A 270 24.06 6.05 -1.87
CA VAL A 270 24.76 6.25 -0.59
C VAL A 270 25.25 4.94 0.05
N LEU A 271 24.82 3.78 -0.44
CA LEU A 271 25.01 2.49 0.25
C LEU A 271 26.47 2.13 0.49
N GLU A 272 27.34 2.31 -0.51
CA GLU A 272 28.77 2.02 -0.40
C GLU A 272 29.46 2.96 0.60
N LYS A 273 29.08 4.25 0.60
CA LYS A 273 29.63 5.23 1.54
C LYS A 273 29.13 4.96 2.97
N LEU A 274 27.88 4.51 3.14
CA LEU A 274 27.36 4.04 4.42
C LEU A 274 28.11 2.80 4.91
N LYS A 275 28.39 1.83 4.02
CA LYS A 275 29.21 0.65 4.34
C LYS A 275 30.58 1.04 4.86
N ALA A 276 31.24 1.99 4.20
CA ALA A 276 32.57 2.49 4.59
C ALA A 276 32.62 3.14 5.98
N ILE A 277 31.47 3.61 6.52
CA ILE A 277 31.37 4.19 7.86
C ILE A 277 30.72 3.24 8.89
N GLY A 278 30.66 1.94 8.57
CA GLY A 278 30.29 0.87 9.51
C GLY A 278 28.86 0.36 9.44
N TYR A 279 28.06 0.78 8.44
CA TYR A 279 26.73 0.18 8.24
C TYR A 279 26.85 -1.19 7.55
N HIS A 280 26.45 -2.26 8.24
CA HIS A 280 26.56 -3.63 7.73
C HIS A 280 25.21 -4.33 7.53
N TYR A 281 24.13 -3.77 8.06
CA TYR A 281 22.79 -4.32 7.95
C TYR A 281 21.89 -3.46 7.06
N LEU A 282 21.09 -4.10 6.21
CA LEU A 282 20.05 -3.48 5.38
C LEU A 282 18.70 -4.11 5.71
N ALA A 283 17.88 -3.40 6.47
CA ALA A 283 16.53 -3.78 6.83
C ALA A 283 15.54 -3.25 5.79
N LEU A 284 14.69 -4.13 5.26
CA LEU A 284 13.80 -3.83 4.14
C LEU A 284 12.36 -4.26 4.48
N GLU A 285 11.41 -3.32 4.38
CA GLU A 285 9.99 -3.61 4.64
C GLU A 285 9.42 -4.61 3.63
N ALA A 286 9.85 -4.48 2.38
CA ALA A 286 9.27 -5.20 1.26
C ALA A 286 9.71 -6.66 1.17
N LEU A 287 10.58 -7.14 2.06
CA LEU A 287 10.94 -8.55 2.09
C LEU A 287 9.77 -9.37 2.65
N ASN A 288 9.38 -10.41 1.93
CA ASN A 288 8.44 -11.38 2.47
C ASN A 288 9.02 -12.04 3.73
N THR A 289 8.13 -12.57 4.58
CA THR A 289 8.49 -13.27 5.81
C THR A 289 9.58 -14.31 5.57
N LYS A 290 10.66 -14.24 6.36
CA LYS A 290 11.85 -15.12 6.31
C LYS A 290 12.71 -15.05 5.03
N GLN A 291 12.45 -14.13 4.10
CA GLN A 291 13.28 -14.00 2.89
C GLN A 291 14.71 -13.52 3.19
N ASP A 292 14.94 -12.84 4.31
CA ASP A 292 16.28 -12.53 4.80
C ASP A 292 17.14 -13.78 5.02
N SER A 293 16.55 -14.88 5.48
CA SER A 293 17.27 -16.15 5.68
C SER A 293 17.84 -16.69 4.36
N LEU A 294 17.12 -16.49 3.24
CA LEU A 294 17.55 -16.92 1.91
C LEU A 294 18.50 -15.90 1.28
N LEU A 295 18.21 -14.60 1.40
CA LEU A 295 19.05 -13.53 0.86
C LEU A 295 20.42 -13.45 1.54
N ASN A 296 20.56 -13.90 2.78
CA ASN A 296 21.84 -13.91 3.49
C ASN A 296 22.74 -15.12 3.14
N VAL A 297 22.24 -16.12 2.41
CA VAL A 297 23.07 -17.24 1.93
C VAL A 297 24.08 -16.76 0.88
N PRO A 298 25.35 -17.21 0.90
CA PRO A 298 26.32 -16.88 -0.16
C PRO A 298 25.79 -17.20 -1.56
N ASN A 299 26.09 -16.34 -2.54
CA ASN A 299 25.68 -16.50 -3.95
C ASN A 299 24.16 -16.56 -4.23
N SER A 300 23.30 -16.25 -3.26
CA SER A 300 21.87 -16.04 -3.52
C SER A 300 21.62 -14.73 -4.29
N TYR A 301 20.40 -14.54 -4.78
CA TYR A 301 20.00 -13.36 -5.54
C TYR A 301 18.49 -13.14 -5.36
N PRO A 302 17.99 -11.91 -5.58
CA PRO A 302 16.55 -11.66 -5.47
C PRO A 302 15.77 -12.45 -6.53
N THR A 303 14.64 -13.01 -6.13
CA THR A 303 13.67 -13.71 -6.99
C THR A 303 12.28 -13.10 -6.80
N LEU A 304 11.31 -13.48 -7.63
CA LEU A 304 9.94 -12.97 -7.49
C LEU A 304 9.31 -13.33 -6.12
N GLU A 305 9.83 -14.33 -5.41
CA GLU A 305 9.41 -14.70 -4.06
C GLU A 305 10.03 -13.82 -2.96
N THR A 306 11.08 -13.05 -3.27
CA THR A 306 11.77 -12.17 -2.32
C THR A 306 10.83 -11.12 -1.73
N GLY A 307 9.88 -10.63 -2.50
CA GLY A 307 8.92 -9.61 -2.07
C GLY A 307 8.24 -8.93 -3.24
N PHE A 308 6.97 -8.54 -3.06
CA PHE A 308 6.17 -7.95 -4.14
C PHE A 308 6.86 -6.72 -4.76
N TYR A 309 7.17 -5.70 -3.95
CA TYR A 309 7.84 -4.48 -4.44
C TYR A 309 9.31 -4.69 -4.82
N THR A 310 9.94 -5.77 -4.35
CA THR A 310 11.32 -6.09 -4.74
C THR A 310 11.44 -6.53 -6.20
N SER A 311 10.30 -6.81 -6.86
CA SER A 311 10.22 -7.09 -8.29
C SER A 311 10.50 -5.87 -9.17
N GLU A 312 10.42 -4.66 -8.61
CA GLU A 312 10.83 -3.43 -9.30
C GLU A 312 12.35 -3.45 -9.57
N GLN A 313 12.76 -3.03 -10.76
CA GLN A 313 14.14 -3.17 -11.21
C GLN A 313 15.15 -2.39 -10.35
N ASN A 314 14.86 -1.16 -9.93
CA ASN A 314 15.77 -0.39 -9.06
C ASN A 314 15.87 -1.01 -7.66
N PHE A 315 14.78 -1.57 -7.12
CA PHE A 315 14.79 -2.27 -5.85
C PHE A 315 15.58 -3.58 -5.92
N SER A 316 15.32 -4.45 -6.90
CA SER A 316 16.10 -5.68 -7.05
C SER A 316 17.59 -5.39 -7.29
N ASN A 317 17.91 -4.33 -8.04
CA ASN A 317 19.30 -3.90 -8.23
C ASN A 317 19.93 -3.31 -6.96
N LEU A 318 19.16 -2.61 -6.11
CA LEU A 318 19.60 -2.22 -4.77
C LEU A 318 19.97 -3.46 -3.94
N ILE A 319 19.15 -4.52 -3.97
CA ILE A 319 19.43 -5.78 -3.26
C ILE A 319 20.71 -6.43 -3.80
N ARG A 320 20.86 -6.52 -5.14
CA ARG A 320 22.09 -7.05 -5.76
C ARG A 320 23.33 -6.26 -5.36
N LYS A 321 23.26 -4.91 -5.39
CA LYS A 321 24.35 -4.02 -4.96
C LYS A 321 24.68 -4.21 -3.48
N ALA A 322 23.66 -4.25 -2.61
CA ALA A 322 23.85 -4.48 -1.18
C ALA A 322 24.53 -5.82 -0.91
N LYS A 323 24.17 -6.87 -1.65
CA LYS A 323 24.79 -8.18 -1.54
C LYS A 323 26.25 -8.16 -2.01
N ALA A 324 26.56 -7.50 -3.11
CA ALA A 324 27.93 -7.32 -3.58
C ALA A 324 28.82 -6.52 -2.60
N LEU A 325 28.20 -5.69 -1.76
CA LEU A 325 28.84 -4.95 -0.67
C LEU A 325 28.78 -5.70 0.68
N ASP A 326 28.44 -6.99 0.69
CA ASP A 326 28.34 -7.85 1.87
C ASP A 326 27.42 -7.29 2.99
N PHE A 327 26.30 -6.65 2.62
CA PHE A 327 25.27 -6.31 3.61
C PHE A 327 24.52 -7.55 4.07
N ARG A 328 24.17 -7.58 5.36
CA ARG A 328 23.24 -8.54 5.95
C ARG A 328 21.82 -7.99 5.86
N PHE A 329 20.92 -8.75 5.25
CA PHE A 329 19.52 -8.38 5.09
C PHE A 329 18.71 -8.70 6.33
N ILE A 330 17.73 -7.85 6.64
CA ILE A 330 16.75 -8.06 7.70
C ILE A 330 15.34 -7.88 7.12
N ALA A 331 14.54 -8.94 7.16
CA ALA A 331 13.11 -8.87 6.88
C ALA A 331 12.41 -8.53 8.19
N TYR A 332 11.80 -7.36 8.27
CA TYR A 332 11.32 -6.81 9.54
C TYR A 332 9.81 -6.68 9.69
N GLU A 333 9.02 -6.97 8.64
CA GLU A 333 7.57 -6.91 8.74
C GLU A 333 7.03 -7.72 9.93
N ASN A 334 6.04 -7.16 10.64
CA ASN A 334 5.38 -7.86 11.72
C ASN A 334 4.34 -8.85 11.17
N THR A 335 4.44 -10.11 11.60
CA THR A 335 3.47 -11.15 11.25
C THR A 335 2.53 -11.52 12.39
N ASP A 336 2.72 -10.98 13.60
CA ASP A 336 1.82 -11.20 14.73
C ASP A 336 0.65 -10.21 14.69
N THR A 337 -0.55 -10.71 14.42
CA THR A 337 -1.78 -9.92 14.32
C THR A 337 -2.25 -9.36 15.67
N ASN A 338 -1.69 -9.83 16.79
CA ASN A 338 -2.05 -9.36 18.13
C ASN A 338 -1.11 -8.26 18.65
N GLN A 339 -0.02 -7.97 17.93
CA GLN A 339 0.95 -6.95 18.28
C GLN A 339 0.77 -5.72 17.39
N ASP A 340 0.97 -4.53 17.95
CA ASP A 340 1.09 -3.32 17.14
C ASP A 340 2.21 -3.49 16.10
N ARG A 341 1.89 -3.17 14.84
CA ARG A 341 2.80 -3.38 13.70
C ARG A 341 4.12 -2.64 13.87
N GLU A 342 4.10 -1.39 14.34
CA GLU A 342 5.29 -0.56 14.50
C GLU A 342 6.20 -1.13 15.60
N VAL A 343 5.61 -1.64 16.68
CA VAL A 343 6.32 -2.32 17.77
C VAL A 343 6.98 -3.60 17.29
N GLY A 344 6.24 -4.45 16.58
CA GLY A 344 6.77 -5.71 16.05
C GLY A 344 7.87 -5.48 15.01
N GLN A 345 7.72 -4.47 14.15
CA GLN A 345 8.74 -4.09 13.17
C GLN A 345 10.04 -3.62 13.83
N ALA A 346 9.96 -2.72 14.82
CA ALA A 346 11.13 -2.27 15.57
C ALA A 346 11.83 -3.41 16.31
N GLU A 347 11.04 -4.31 16.91
CA GLU A 347 11.54 -5.48 17.64
C GLU A 347 12.26 -6.47 16.72
N ASN A 348 11.73 -6.73 15.52
CA ASN A 348 12.39 -7.59 14.55
C ASN A 348 13.76 -7.04 14.12
N ILE A 349 13.87 -5.73 13.88
CA ILE A 349 15.15 -5.11 13.56
C ILE A 349 16.10 -5.21 14.75
N TYR A 350 15.64 -4.89 15.96
CA TYR A 350 16.45 -4.95 17.18
C TYR A 350 17.03 -6.37 17.42
N ASN A 351 16.16 -7.38 17.39
CA ASN A 351 16.53 -8.77 17.66
C ASN A 351 17.50 -9.33 16.61
N LYS A 352 17.38 -8.92 15.34
CA LYS A 352 18.23 -9.40 14.24
C LYS A 352 19.50 -8.58 14.02
N SER A 353 19.73 -7.53 14.82
CA SER A 353 20.93 -6.71 14.74
C SER A 353 21.51 -6.40 16.11
N PHE A 354 20.94 -5.44 16.84
CA PHE A 354 21.42 -4.90 18.11
C PHE A 354 21.55 -5.94 19.23
N LEU A 355 20.64 -6.92 19.28
CA LEU A 355 20.72 -8.02 20.26
C LEU A 355 21.91 -8.95 20.01
N ILE A 356 22.35 -9.08 18.75
CA ILE A 356 23.46 -9.93 18.32
C ILE A 356 24.77 -9.15 18.39
N ASP A 357 24.76 -7.91 17.93
CA ASP A 357 25.88 -6.98 17.90
C ASP A 357 25.46 -5.64 18.53
N PRO A 358 25.82 -5.39 19.80
CA PRO A 358 25.51 -4.15 20.49
C PRO A 358 26.15 -2.91 19.89
N ASN A 359 27.01 -3.02 18.87
CA ASN A 359 27.58 -1.91 18.10
C ASN A 359 27.07 -1.83 16.65
N ALA A 360 26.10 -2.68 16.28
CA ALA A 360 25.52 -2.71 14.94
C ALA A 360 25.09 -1.33 14.46
N LYS A 361 25.31 -1.09 13.15
CA LYS A 361 24.70 0.01 12.42
C LYS A 361 23.81 -0.51 11.28
N VAL A 362 22.59 -0.01 11.21
CA VAL A 362 21.51 -0.52 10.36
C VAL A 362 20.96 0.58 9.44
N VAL A 363 20.93 0.29 8.14
CA VAL A 363 20.17 1.06 7.16
C VAL A 363 18.77 0.46 7.08
N VAL A 364 17.74 1.26 7.29
CA VAL A 364 16.34 0.85 7.20
C VAL A 364 15.70 1.57 6.01
N LEU A 365 15.12 0.80 5.08
CA LEU A 365 14.31 1.34 4.00
C LEU A 365 12.85 1.00 4.25
N ALA A 366 12.07 2.04 4.58
CA ALA A 366 10.69 1.90 5.06
C ALA A 366 9.67 2.64 4.18
N GLY A 367 8.43 2.21 4.21
CA GLY A 367 7.30 2.87 3.57
C GLY A 367 6.91 4.13 4.33
N ILE A 368 6.85 5.25 3.61
CA ILE A 368 6.17 6.50 3.99
C ILE A 368 6.37 6.91 5.46
N ASP A 369 5.39 6.64 6.34
CA ASP A 369 5.30 7.21 7.69
C ASP A 369 5.99 6.37 8.78
N HIS A 370 6.53 5.20 8.45
CA HIS A 370 7.24 4.35 9.43
C HIS A 370 8.44 5.05 10.08
N ILE A 371 8.97 6.11 9.47
CA ILE A 371 10.13 6.85 9.95
C ILE A 371 9.78 8.07 10.81
N LEU A 372 8.50 8.33 11.11
CA LEU A 372 8.12 9.52 11.88
C LEU A 372 8.54 9.38 13.36
N GLU A 373 9.25 10.37 13.87
CA GLU A 373 9.72 10.42 15.26
C GLU A 373 8.73 11.08 16.23
N LYS A 374 7.70 11.74 15.69
CA LYS A 374 6.67 12.41 16.48
C LYS A 374 5.34 11.69 16.31
N PRO A 375 4.56 11.54 17.39
CA PRO A 375 3.19 11.04 17.28
C PRO A 375 2.38 11.89 16.31
N THR A 376 1.46 11.24 15.60
CA THR A 376 0.45 11.97 14.81
C THR A 376 -0.45 12.80 15.73
N SER A 377 -1.30 13.66 15.16
CA SER A 377 -2.30 14.41 15.95
C SER A 377 -3.28 13.50 16.71
N GLN A 378 -3.39 12.22 16.33
CA GLN A 378 -4.20 11.20 16.99
C GLN A 378 -3.41 10.38 18.02
N GLY A 379 -2.15 10.72 18.28
CA GLY A 379 -1.31 10.01 19.25
C GLY A 379 -0.65 8.73 18.72
N LYS A 380 -0.88 8.33 17.45
CA LYS A 380 -0.18 7.18 16.85
C LYS A 380 1.33 7.41 16.83
N GLU A 381 2.06 6.52 17.48
CA GLU A 381 3.52 6.39 17.38
C GLU A 381 3.90 5.51 16.19
N TRP A 382 4.98 5.85 15.49
CA TRP A 382 5.51 5.08 14.36
C TRP A 382 6.83 4.39 14.74
N MET A 383 7.31 3.47 13.91
CA MET A 383 8.48 2.65 14.20
C MET A 383 9.71 3.45 14.68
N ALA A 384 10.00 4.62 14.11
CA ALA A 384 11.09 5.47 14.58
C ALA A 384 10.90 5.95 16.04
N THR A 385 9.70 6.39 16.42
CA THR A 385 9.35 6.71 17.81
C THR A 385 9.52 5.50 18.73
N VAL A 386 9.11 4.31 18.29
CA VAL A 386 9.29 3.06 19.07
C VAL A 386 10.77 2.80 19.31
N PHE A 387 11.64 2.96 18.31
CA PHE A 387 13.09 2.80 18.47
C PHE A 387 13.68 3.70 19.55
N LYS A 388 13.30 4.98 19.50
CA LYS A 388 13.75 5.99 20.45
C LYS A 388 13.28 5.65 21.87
N ASN A 389 12.00 5.35 22.03
CA ASN A 389 11.37 5.15 23.35
C ASN A 389 11.69 3.78 23.96
N LYS A 390 11.54 2.69 23.20
CA LYS A 390 11.67 1.30 23.70
C LYS A 390 13.13 0.86 23.77
N TYR A 391 13.94 1.20 22.76
CA TYR A 391 15.31 0.70 22.62
C TYR A 391 16.38 1.75 22.94
N GLN A 392 16.00 2.99 23.24
CA GLN A 392 16.92 4.10 23.52
C GLN A 392 17.94 4.31 22.39
N ILE A 393 17.50 4.04 21.15
CA ILE A 393 18.28 4.24 19.92
C ILE A 393 17.59 5.36 19.15
N ASP A 394 18.26 6.50 19.03
CA ASP A 394 17.78 7.62 18.23
C ASP A 394 18.11 7.37 16.75
N PRO A 395 17.12 7.15 15.85
CA PRO A 395 17.39 6.96 14.44
C PRO A 395 17.60 8.31 13.73
N LEU A 396 18.52 8.36 12.78
CA LEU A 396 18.55 9.45 11.78
C LEU A 396 17.40 9.22 10.79
N THR A 397 16.45 10.15 10.69
CA THR A 397 15.27 9.99 9.83
C THR A 397 15.28 10.91 8.61
N ILE A 398 15.19 10.32 7.41
CA ILE A 398 15.32 11.03 6.13
C ILE A 398 14.11 10.73 5.24
N SER A 399 13.27 11.74 5.02
CA SER A 399 12.05 11.60 4.24
C SER A 399 12.22 12.04 2.79
N GLN A 400 12.06 11.11 1.85
CA GLN A 400 11.90 11.36 0.42
C GLN A 400 10.43 11.66 0.06
N THR A 401 9.47 11.22 0.89
CA THR A 401 8.05 11.27 0.55
C THR A 401 7.38 12.61 0.84
N HIS A 402 7.80 13.32 1.89
CA HIS A 402 7.14 14.55 2.35
C HIS A 402 7.19 15.70 1.35
N LEU A 403 8.33 15.90 0.69
CA LEU A 403 8.52 16.94 -0.33
C LEU A 403 8.56 16.37 -1.75
N ASN A 404 8.12 15.13 -1.96
CA ASN A 404 8.21 14.50 -3.28
C ASN A 404 7.49 15.30 -4.38
N ALA A 405 6.34 15.92 -4.07
CA ALA A 405 5.61 16.78 -4.99
C ALA A 405 6.36 18.08 -5.38
N TYR A 406 7.41 18.43 -4.63
CA TYR A 406 8.29 19.56 -4.91
C TYR A 406 9.62 19.15 -5.57
N ARG A 407 9.86 17.86 -5.87
CA ARG A 407 11.16 17.41 -6.40
C ARG A 407 11.58 18.10 -7.70
N ASN A 408 10.61 18.50 -8.53
CA ASN A 408 10.86 19.21 -9.79
C ASN A 408 11.16 20.72 -9.60
N GLN A 409 11.22 21.21 -8.35
CA GLN A 409 11.58 22.59 -8.03
C GLN A 409 13.09 22.79 -7.90
N ILE A 410 13.87 21.73 -8.10
CA ILE A 410 15.34 21.76 -8.10
C ILE A 410 15.87 21.26 -9.45
N ASP A 411 16.95 21.88 -9.92
CA ASP A 411 17.63 21.51 -11.17
C ASP A 411 18.73 20.44 -10.94
N TYR A 412 18.70 19.77 -9.78
CA TYR A 412 19.71 18.81 -9.33
C TYR A 412 19.07 17.43 -9.07
N ASN A 413 19.86 16.36 -9.12
CA ASN A 413 19.37 15.00 -8.87
C ASN A 413 18.91 14.83 -7.42
N TYR A 414 19.65 15.41 -6.48
CA TYR A 414 19.36 15.32 -5.06
C TYR A 414 19.47 16.70 -4.41
N GLY A 415 18.50 17.01 -3.57
CA GLY A 415 18.55 18.11 -2.60
C GLY A 415 18.19 17.59 -1.21
N ILE A 416 18.88 18.06 -0.18
CA ILE A 416 18.54 17.78 1.21
C ILE A 416 18.45 19.08 2.01
N LEU A 417 17.51 19.14 2.94
CA LEU A 417 17.39 20.23 3.91
C LEU A 417 16.86 19.71 5.25
N ASN A 418 17.23 20.40 6.32
CA ASN A 418 16.73 20.07 7.66
C ASN A 418 15.23 20.39 7.76
N SER A 419 14.46 19.48 8.37
CA SER A 419 13.01 19.64 8.47
C SER A 419 12.56 20.81 9.35
N ASN A 420 13.44 21.32 10.24
CA ASN A 420 13.17 22.45 11.13
C ASN A 420 12.95 23.78 10.40
N HIS A 421 13.23 23.84 9.10
CA HIS A 421 12.84 24.98 8.27
C HIS A 421 11.32 25.07 8.03
N PHE A 422 10.55 24.03 8.36
CA PHE A 422 9.11 24.00 8.21
C PHE A 422 8.38 23.90 9.56
N LYS A 423 7.38 24.76 9.75
CA LYS A 423 6.46 24.70 10.92
C LYS A 423 5.41 23.60 10.81
N ASN A 424 5.28 22.97 9.64
CA ASN A 424 4.33 21.88 9.42
C ASN A 424 4.74 20.68 10.30
N THR A 425 3.85 20.28 11.21
CA THR A 425 4.16 19.23 12.21
C THR A 425 4.48 17.88 11.59
N ARG A 426 3.86 17.54 10.44
CA ARG A 426 4.13 16.31 9.70
C ARG A 426 5.52 16.34 9.05
N TRP A 427 5.89 17.45 8.40
CA TRP A 427 7.21 17.57 7.78
C TRP A 427 8.32 17.64 8.83
N ASN A 428 8.05 18.27 9.97
CA ASN A 428 8.96 18.39 11.11
C ASN A 428 9.00 17.14 12.01
N ALA A 429 8.35 16.04 11.61
CA ALA A 429 8.37 14.77 12.33
C ALA A 429 9.52 13.83 11.91
N VAL A 430 10.48 14.33 11.13
CA VAL A 430 11.73 13.65 10.73
C VAL A 430 12.90 14.63 10.82
N ASP A 431 14.15 14.20 10.74
CA ASP A 431 15.31 15.10 10.77
C ASP A 431 15.51 15.86 9.46
N TYR A 432 15.47 15.12 8.34
CA TYR A 432 15.81 15.66 7.02
C TYR A 432 14.73 15.35 5.98
N LEU A 433 14.58 16.26 5.04
CA LEU A 433 13.72 16.14 3.88
C LEU A 433 14.61 16.07 2.64
N VAL A 434 14.33 15.13 1.74
CA VAL A 434 15.06 14.94 0.49
C VAL A 434 14.14 15.19 -0.69
N LEU A 435 14.64 16.00 -1.62
CA LEU A 435 14.11 16.20 -2.95
C LEU A 435 14.90 15.29 -3.89
N ASN A 436 14.28 14.20 -4.33
CA ASN A 436 14.91 13.22 -5.20
C ASN A 436 14.36 13.36 -6.62
N ASN A 437 15.10 14.04 -7.48
CA ASN A 437 14.77 14.21 -8.91
C ASN A 437 15.61 13.29 -9.80
N ASN A 438 16.24 12.25 -9.24
CA ASN A 438 17.11 11.36 -10.01
C ASN A 438 16.29 10.44 -10.93
N THR A 439 16.28 10.76 -12.22
CA THR A 439 15.62 9.98 -13.27
C THR A 439 16.60 9.15 -14.10
N LYS A 440 17.91 9.13 -13.77
CA LYS A 440 18.92 8.40 -14.54
C LYS A 440 18.65 6.90 -14.56
N GLU A 441 18.77 6.29 -15.73
CA GLU A 441 18.68 4.83 -15.92
C GLU A 441 20.05 4.17 -15.68
N PRO A 442 20.11 2.86 -15.39
CA PRO A 442 21.35 2.15 -15.02
C PRO A 442 22.36 1.96 -16.16
N ILE A 443 22.36 2.80 -17.20
CA ILE A 443 23.42 2.83 -18.23
C ILE A 443 24.65 3.55 -17.66
N GLU A 444 25.16 3.05 -16.54
CA GLU A 444 26.46 3.39 -15.99
C GLU A 444 27.23 2.07 -15.81
N SER A 445 28.56 2.12 -15.85
CA SER A 445 29.43 0.94 -15.73
C SER A 445 28.97 -0.04 -14.62
N PRO A 446 28.94 -1.36 -14.84
CA PRO A 446 29.59 -2.12 -15.93
C PRO A 446 28.73 -2.32 -17.19
N PHE A 447 27.57 -1.65 -17.29
CA PHE A 447 26.66 -1.87 -18.42
C PHE A 447 27.14 -1.18 -19.71
N SER A 448 27.07 -1.89 -20.83
CA SER A 448 27.26 -1.35 -22.18
C SER A 448 25.94 -1.28 -22.94
N ALA A 449 25.83 -0.30 -23.83
CA ALA A 449 24.67 -0.17 -24.71
C ALA A 449 24.65 -1.31 -25.75
N TYR A 450 23.57 -2.08 -25.74
CA TYR A 450 23.24 -3.07 -26.77
C TYR A 450 21.99 -2.60 -27.52
N GLU A 451 22.01 -2.57 -28.85
CA GLU A 451 20.85 -2.15 -29.62
C GLU A 451 19.85 -3.30 -29.76
N TYR A 452 18.62 -3.10 -29.28
CA TYR A 452 17.50 -3.99 -29.51
C TYR A 452 16.46 -3.32 -30.43
N GLN A 453 15.92 -4.06 -31.39
CA GLN A 453 14.87 -3.58 -32.30
C GLN A 453 13.58 -4.38 -32.13
N ASN A 454 12.48 -3.70 -31.81
CA ASN A 454 11.16 -4.32 -31.87
C ASN A 454 10.70 -4.45 -33.33
N ASN A 455 10.77 -5.67 -33.87
CA ASN A 455 10.34 -5.99 -35.23
C ASN A 455 8.85 -6.36 -35.36
N THR A 456 8.09 -6.30 -34.26
CA THR A 456 6.67 -6.63 -34.25
C THR A 456 5.80 -5.41 -34.56
N LYS A 457 4.51 -5.65 -34.84
CA LYS A 457 3.53 -4.60 -35.10
C LYS A 457 2.95 -3.98 -33.82
N THR A 458 3.30 -4.50 -32.65
CA THR A 458 2.76 -4.09 -31.35
C THR A 458 3.88 -3.68 -30.41
N ASP A 459 3.53 -2.93 -29.37
CA ASP A 459 4.46 -2.69 -28.27
C ASP A 459 4.74 -4.00 -27.53
N ILE A 460 5.99 -4.18 -27.09
CA ILE A 460 6.44 -5.39 -26.41
C ILE A 460 7.18 -5.03 -25.12
N GLN A 461 7.14 -5.91 -24.13
CA GLN A 461 8.04 -5.84 -23.00
C GLN A 461 9.34 -6.54 -23.36
N ILE A 462 10.47 -5.91 -23.10
CA ILE A 462 11.77 -6.61 -23.03
C ILE A 462 12.17 -6.79 -21.57
N ALA A 463 12.80 -7.91 -21.27
CA ALA A 463 13.31 -8.25 -19.94
C ALA A 463 14.70 -8.89 -20.05
N LEU A 464 15.66 -8.30 -19.36
CA LEU A 464 17.07 -8.73 -19.35
C LEU A 464 17.39 -9.36 -17.99
N PHE A 465 17.94 -10.57 -18.03
CA PHE A 465 18.29 -11.36 -16.86
C PHE A 465 19.79 -11.66 -16.85
N LEU A 466 20.39 -11.64 -15.68
CA LEU A 466 21.79 -12.02 -15.50
C LEU A 466 21.92 -13.54 -15.66
N GLY A 467 22.83 -13.99 -16.53
CA GLY A 467 22.98 -15.41 -16.86
C GLY A 467 23.42 -16.27 -15.69
N ASN A 468 24.16 -15.72 -14.72
CA ASN A 468 24.52 -16.41 -13.48
C ASN A 468 23.34 -16.62 -12.52
N GLU A 469 22.19 -15.95 -12.75
CA GLU A 469 20.94 -16.17 -12.02
C GLU A 469 20.03 -17.21 -12.71
N ILE A 470 20.37 -17.62 -13.94
CA ILE A 470 19.61 -18.58 -14.76
C ILE A 470 20.28 -19.95 -14.70
N LYS A 471 19.66 -20.90 -13.98
CA LYS A 471 20.19 -22.27 -13.86
C LYS A 471 19.81 -23.16 -15.05
N ASN A 472 18.64 -22.91 -15.64
CA ASN A 472 18.06 -23.73 -16.72
C ASN A 472 17.36 -22.81 -17.73
N PRO A 473 17.20 -23.20 -19.01
CA PRO A 473 16.66 -22.33 -20.07
C PRO A 473 15.25 -21.76 -19.87
N TYR A 474 14.48 -22.27 -18.89
CA TYR A 474 13.10 -21.88 -18.59
C TYR A 474 12.91 -21.27 -17.19
N ASP A 475 13.97 -21.22 -16.37
CA ASP A 475 13.91 -20.70 -14.99
C ASP A 475 13.70 -19.17 -14.95
N TYR A 476 13.90 -18.48 -16.07
CA TYR A 476 13.67 -17.03 -16.20
C TYR A 476 12.28 -16.62 -15.71
N SER A 477 11.26 -17.46 -15.86
CA SER A 477 9.87 -17.18 -15.44
C SER A 477 9.72 -16.87 -13.95
N LYS A 478 10.69 -17.29 -13.12
CA LYS A 478 10.71 -17.07 -11.67
C LYS A 478 11.72 -16.00 -11.23
N LYS A 479 12.46 -15.41 -12.17
CA LYS A 479 13.51 -14.42 -11.89
C LYS A 479 12.99 -13.00 -12.03
N ILE A 480 13.68 -12.09 -11.35
CA ILE A 480 13.48 -10.65 -11.51
C ILE A 480 14.49 -10.15 -12.55
N PRO A 481 14.04 -9.52 -13.64
CA PRO A 481 14.97 -8.91 -14.58
C PRO A 481 15.74 -7.78 -13.90
N TYR A 482 17.04 -7.65 -14.19
CA TYR A 482 17.80 -6.49 -13.72
C TYR A 482 17.47 -5.23 -14.54
N PHE A 483 16.92 -5.42 -15.75
CA PHE A 483 16.40 -4.35 -16.60
C PHE A 483 15.17 -4.83 -17.37
N THR A 484 14.12 -4.03 -17.40
CA THR A 484 12.90 -4.32 -18.18
C THR A 484 12.22 -3.02 -18.59
N THR A 485 11.68 -2.98 -19.80
CA THR A 485 10.92 -1.81 -20.29
C THR A 485 10.01 -2.18 -21.46
N ILE A 486 9.21 -1.23 -21.92
CA ILE A 486 8.37 -1.36 -23.12
C ILE A 486 9.12 -0.77 -24.32
N VAL A 487 9.27 -1.56 -25.38
CA VAL A 487 9.79 -1.10 -26.67
C VAL A 487 8.63 -0.92 -27.63
N THR A 488 8.41 0.31 -28.08
CA THR A 488 7.34 0.64 -29.04
C THR A 488 7.53 -0.10 -30.37
N SER A 489 6.42 -0.48 -30.99
CA SER A 489 6.37 -1.10 -32.32
C SER A 489 7.31 -0.41 -33.33
N GLY A 490 8.18 -1.17 -33.98
CA GLY A 490 9.12 -0.69 -34.99
C GLY A 490 10.25 0.20 -34.48
N LYS A 491 10.39 0.42 -33.16
CA LYS A 491 11.45 1.27 -32.58
C LYS A 491 12.67 0.46 -32.17
N LYS A 492 13.82 1.14 -32.18
CA LYS A 492 15.08 0.69 -31.62
C LYS A 492 15.26 1.30 -30.23
N LEU A 493 15.92 0.57 -29.35
CA LEU A 493 16.26 0.99 -28.01
C LEU A 493 17.64 0.45 -27.62
N GLU A 494 18.47 1.29 -27.01
CA GLU A 494 19.69 0.84 -26.33
C GLU A 494 19.34 0.28 -24.96
N VAL A 495 19.79 -0.94 -24.69
CA VAL A 495 19.53 -1.66 -23.44
C VAL A 495 20.83 -1.93 -22.71
N PRO A 496 20.85 -1.87 -21.37
CA PRO A 496 22.06 -2.08 -20.59
C PRO A 496 22.41 -3.57 -20.51
N VAL A 497 23.56 -3.97 -21.03
CA VAL A 497 24.08 -5.35 -20.94
C VAL A 497 25.34 -5.37 -20.08
N ASP A 498 25.36 -6.23 -19.05
CA ASP A 498 26.55 -6.47 -18.22
C ASP A 498 27.52 -7.33 -19.03
N LEU A 499 28.63 -6.76 -19.52
CA LEU A 499 29.58 -7.49 -20.35
C LEU A 499 30.38 -8.54 -19.57
N SER A 500 30.39 -8.49 -18.23
CA SER A 500 31.09 -9.48 -17.40
C SER A 500 30.36 -10.82 -17.30
N LYS A 501 29.10 -10.89 -17.74
CA LYS A 501 28.23 -12.06 -17.61
C LYS A 501 27.38 -12.23 -18.86
N ALA A 502 26.97 -13.46 -19.15
CA ALA A 502 25.96 -13.67 -20.17
C ALA A 502 24.66 -12.97 -19.78
N THR A 503 23.94 -12.42 -20.74
CA THR A 503 22.63 -11.77 -20.54
C THR A 503 21.57 -12.50 -21.35
N TYR A 504 20.49 -12.90 -20.68
CA TYR A 504 19.30 -13.44 -21.33
C TYR A 504 18.33 -12.30 -21.60
N LEU A 505 18.11 -11.99 -22.88
CA LEU A 505 17.13 -11.00 -23.32
C LEU A 505 15.90 -11.75 -23.81
N LEU A 506 14.75 -11.47 -23.21
CA LEU A 506 13.46 -12.03 -23.60
C LEU A 506 12.51 -10.90 -23.97
N ALA A 507 11.68 -11.11 -24.98
CA ALA A 507 10.64 -10.18 -25.37
C ALA A 507 9.25 -10.82 -25.29
N PHE A 508 8.29 -10.14 -24.68
CA PHE A 508 6.93 -10.60 -24.48
C PHE A 508 5.92 -9.66 -25.11
N ASP A 509 4.89 -10.20 -25.75
CA ASP A 509 3.74 -9.41 -26.19
C ASP A 509 2.90 -8.94 -24.99
N LYS A 510 1.89 -8.11 -25.26
CA LYS A 510 0.97 -7.61 -24.23
C LYS A 510 0.20 -8.72 -23.49
N ASN A 511 0.06 -9.91 -24.06
CA ASN A 511 -0.61 -11.07 -23.45
C ASN A 511 0.37 -11.98 -22.69
N GLY A 512 1.68 -11.66 -22.73
CA GLY A 512 2.72 -12.40 -22.04
C GLY A 512 3.25 -13.59 -22.82
N ASN A 513 2.98 -13.68 -24.13
CA ASN A 513 3.56 -14.68 -25.01
C ASN A 513 5.00 -14.29 -25.34
N LEU A 514 5.91 -15.27 -25.30
CA LEU A 514 7.31 -15.07 -25.68
C LEU A 514 7.41 -14.88 -27.20
N LEU A 515 7.97 -13.75 -27.63
CA LEU A 515 8.15 -13.39 -29.04
C LEU A 515 9.59 -13.53 -29.51
N ASP A 516 10.55 -13.26 -28.63
CA ASP A 516 11.98 -13.31 -28.91
C ASP A 516 12.77 -13.75 -27.69
N LYS A 517 13.87 -14.46 -27.92
CA LYS A 517 14.81 -14.93 -26.90
C LYS A 517 16.22 -14.90 -27.47
N GLN A 518 17.06 -14.03 -26.91
CA GLN A 518 18.47 -13.89 -27.27
C GLN A 518 19.35 -14.16 -26.05
N ILE A 519 20.51 -14.78 -26.29
CA ILE A 519 21.57 -14.93 -25.27
C ILE A 519 22.75 -14.11 -25.77
N ILE A 520 23.03 -13.02 -25.06
CA ILE A 520 24.17 -12.15 -25.33
C ILE A 520 25.33 -12.67 -24.47
N PRO A 521 26.44 -13.16 -25.06
CA PRO A 521 27.53 -13.72 -24.29
C PRO A 521 28.27 -12.65 -23.47
N ALA A 522 28.93 -13.06 -22.40
CA ALA A 522 29.93 -12.24 -21.74
C ALA A 522 31.07 -11.91 -22.73
N ARG A 523 31.76 -10.79 -22.52
CA ARG A 523 33.02 -10.50 -23.21
C ARG A 523 34.17 -10.86 -22.27
N ASP A 524 35.09 -11.68 -22.77
CA ASP A 524 36.32 -12.07 -22.07
C ASP A 524 37.29 -10.89 -21.92
#